data_AF-A0AAV6YRZ3-F1
#
_entry.id   AF-A0AAV6YRZ3-F1
#
_cell.length_a   1.000
_cell.length_b   1.000
_cell.length_c   1.000
_cell.angle_alpha   90.00
_cell.angle_beta   90.00
_cell.angle_gamma   90.00
#
_symmetry.space_group_name_H-M   'P 1'
#
loop_
_entity.id
_entity.type
_entity.pdbx_description
1 polymer ?
#
loop_
_entity_poly.entity_id
_entity_poly.type
_entity_poly.pdbx_seq_one_letter_code
_entity_poly.pdbx_strand_id
1 'polypeptide(L)' 'MTRSKQIGNHKNDKKKNISKLWKTKRRVKDIDQIHEDLLPENARQLLNQEIDYSLPGNAQHYCIHCA' A
#
# COMPACT_ATOMS: atom_id res chain seq x y z
N MET A 1 -41.03 -20.80 -14.92
CA MET A 1 -39.90 -20.90 -13.97
C MET A 1 -39.07 -19.62 -14.05
N THR A 2 -39.35 -18.64 -13.21
CA THR A 2 -38.55 -17.39 -13.13
C THR A 2 -37.33 -17.64 -12.25
N ARG A 3 -36.13 -17.37 -12.77
CA ARG A 3 -34.90 -17.45 -11.98
C ARG A 3 -34.96 -16.39 -10.87
N SER A 4 -34.95 -16.82 -9.61
CA SER A 4 -34.85 -15.92 -8.47
C SER A 4 -33.51 -15.17 -8.49
N LYS A 5 -33.55 -13.86 -8.22
CA LYS A 5 -32.34 -13.03 -8.18
C LYS A 5 -31.58 -13.36 -6.90
N GLN A 6 -30.28 -13.62 -7.03
CA GLN A 6 -29.40 -13.90 -5.90
C GLN A 6 -29.15 -12.61 -5.11
N ILE A 7 -29.79 -12.47 -3.95
CA ILE A 7 -29.64 -11.32 -3.05
C ILE A 7 -28.55 -11.68 -2.03
N GLY A 8 -27.48 -10.87 -1.96
CA GLY A 8 -26.43 -11.02 -0.94
C GLY A 8 -25.26 -11.95 -1.27
N ASN A 9 -25.33 -12.74 -2.35
CA ASN A 9 -24.25 -13.65 -2.75
C ASN A 9 -23.74 -13.32 -4.17
N HIS A 10 -23.37 -12.06 -4.37
CA HIS A 10 -22.66 -11.64 -5.57
C HIS A 10 -21.22 -12.14 -5.46
N LYS A 11 -20.80 -13.03 -6.37
CA LYS A 11 -19.39 -13.44 -6.46
C LYS A 11 -18.54 -12.19 -6.65
N ASN A 12 -17.90 -11.77 -5.57
CA ASN A 12 -16.99 -10.65 -5.56
C ASN A 12 -15.69 -11.18 -6.15
N ASP A 13 -15.67 -11.36 -7.48
CA ASP A 13 -14.53 -11.90 -8.20
C ASP A 13 -13.36 -10.94 -7.96
N LYS A 14 -12.55 -11.20 -6.93
CA LYS A 14 -11.39 -10.38 -6.55
C LYS A 14 -10.46 -10.14 -7.76
N LYS A 15 -10.45 -11.08 -8.71
CA LYS A 15 -9.76 -11.00 -10.01
C LYS A 15 -10.27 -9.90 -10.95
N LYS A 16 -11.53 -9.44 -10.84
CA LYS A 16 -12.11 -8.38 -11.70
C LYS A 16 -11.66 -6.96 -11.33
N ASN A 17 -11.09 -6.75 -10.15
CA ASN A 17 -10.70 -5.42 -9.66
C ASN A 17 -9.19 -5.18 -9.61
N ILE A 18 -8.37 -6.06 -10.19
CA ILE A 18 -6.90 -5.93 -10.21
C ILE A 18 -6.48 -4.61 -10.87
N SER A 19 -7.13 -4.25 -11.99
CA SER A 19 -6.88 -3.00 -12.71
C SER A 19 -7.20 -1.74 -11.89
N LYS A 20 -8.07 -1.81 -10.88
CA LYS A 20 -8.37 -0.69 -9.97
C LYS A 20 -7.27 -0.53 -8.91
N LEU A 21 -6.66 -1.63 -8.48
CA LEU A 21 -5.59 -1.65 -7.50
C LEU A 21 -4.28 -1.15 -8.11
N TRP A 22 -3.93 -1.63 -9.31
CA TRP A 22 -2.67 -1.31 -10.00
C TRP A 22 -2.68 0.02 -10.77
N LYS A 23 -3.59 0.94 -10.46
CA LYS A 23 -3.58 2.28 -11.07
C LYS A 23 -2.45 3.12 -10.48
N THR A 24 -1.87 4.01 -11.29
CA THR A 24 -0.76 4.90 -10.91
C THR A 24 -1.02 5.67 -9.61
N LYS A 25 -2.26 6.12 -9.37
CA LYS A 25 -2.63 6.86 -8.15
C LYS A 25 -2.55 6.07 -6.83
N ARG A 26 -2.32 4.76 -6.89
CA ARG A 26 -2.15 3.84 -5.72
C ARG A 26 -0.86 3.03 -5.83
N ARG A 27 0.07 3.46 -6.68
CA ARG A 27 1.36 2.81 -6.83
C ARG A 27 2.18 3.02 -5.55
N VAL A 28 2.70 1.91 -5.04
CA VAL A 28 3.61 1.84 -3.89
C VAL A 28 5.05 1.97 -4.40
N LYS A 29 6.03 2.19 -3.52
CA LYS A 29 7.44 2.23 -3.92
C LYS A 29 7.83 0.93 -4.65
N ASP A 30 8.76 1.07 -5.59
CA ASP A 30 9.34 -0.10 -6.25
C ASP A 30 10.38 -0.77 -5.36
N ILE A 31 10.55 -2.08 -5.55
CA ILE A 31 11.50 -2.89 -4.77
C ILE A 31 12.93 -2.37 -4.94
N ASP A 32 13.28 -1.89 -6.14
CA ASP A 32 14.60 -1.31 -6.42
C ASP A 32 14.85 -0.06 -5.57
N GLN A 33 13.83 0.78 -5.40
CA GLN A 33 13.92 1.97 -4.55
C GLN A 33 14.04 1.59 -3.06
N ILE A 34 13.33 0.54 -2.63
CA ILE A 34 13.45 0.02 -1.25
C ILE A 34 14.86 -0.49 -0.98
N HIS A 35 15.52 -1.11 -1.96
CA HIS A 35 16.90 -1.57 -1.81
C HIS A 35 17.88 -0.40 -1.63
N GLU A 36 17.67 0.72 -2.31
CA GLU A 36 18.45 1.95 -2.12
C GLU A 36 18.17 2.59 -0.75
N ASP A 37 16.91 2.61 -0.30
CA ASP A 37 16.51 3.10 1.01
C ASP A 37 17.10 2.25 2.16
N LEU A 38 17.38 0.96 1.91
CA LEU A 38 17.99 0.04 2.87
C LEU A 38 19.47 0.32 3.13
N LEU A 39 20.13 1.14 2.32
CA LEU A 39 21.51 1.53 2.55
C LEU A 39 21.61 2.24 3.91
N PRO A 40 22.67 1.99 4.70
CA PRO A 40 22.74 2.43 6.10
C PRO A 40 22.66 3.94 6.28
N GLU A 41 23.13 4.71 5.30
CA GLU A 41 23.04 6.18 5.29
C GLU A 41 21.57 6.65 5.19
N ASN A 42 20.81 6.07 4.26
CA ASN A 42 19.41 6.42 4.02
C ASN A 42 18.50 5.86 5.12
N ALA A 43 18.75 4.62 5.55
CA ALA A 43 17.96 3.94 6.56
C ALA A 43 17.98 4.69 7.90
N ARG A 44 19.12 5.26 8.31
CA ARG A 44 19.23 6.07 9.53
C ARG A 44 18.39 7.33 9.48
N GLN A 45 18.32 7.98 8.31
CA GLN A 45 17.48 9.17 8.12
C GLN A 45 16.00 8.80 8.12
N LEU A 46 15.63 7.73 7.43
CA LEU A 46 14.25 7.25 7.33
C LEU A 46 13.70 6.67 8.64
N LEU A 47 14.55 6.17 9.54
CA LEU A 47 14.11 5.71 10.87
C LEU A 47 13.99 6.86 11.87
N ASN A 48 14.78 7.93 11.71
CA ASN A 48 14.79 9.08 12.62
C ASN A 48 14.16 10.31 11.96
N GLN A 49 12.99 10.14 11.35
CA GLN A 49 12.25 11.24 10.74
C GLN A 49 11.77 12.24 11.80
N GLU A 50 11.67 13.51 11.39
CA GLU A 50 11.03 14.54 12.22
C GLU A 50 9.52 14.23 12.41
N ILE A 51 8.93 14.82 13.45
CA ILE A 51 7.51 14.61 13.77
C ILE A 51 6.64 15.32 12.73
N ASP A 52 5.94 14.56 11.90
CA ASP A 52 4.99 15.08 10.90
C ASP A 52 3.55 14.63 11.19
N TYR A 53 2.69 15.58 11.57
CA TYR A 53 1.28 15.34 11.90
C TYR A 53 0.37 15.00 10.71
N SER A 54 0.83 15.22 9.47
CA SER A 54 0.08 14.84 8.28
C SER A 54 0.10 13.33 8.04
N LEU A 55 1.15 12.67 8.52
CA LEU A 55 1.41 11.25 8.30
C LEU A 55 0.88 10.38 9.46
N PRO A 56 0.51 9.11 9.17
CA PRO A 56 0.10 8.19 10.21
C PRO A 56 1.24 7.94 11.20
N GLY A 57 0.92 7.87 12.49
CA GLY A 57 1.91 7.64 13.55
C GLY A 57 2.97 8.75 13.65
N ASN A 58 2.64 9.96 13.19
CA ASN A 58 3.51 11.13 13.17
C ASN A 58 4.88 10.89 12.49
N ALA A 59 4.92 10.02 11.47
CA ALA A 59 6.12 9.57 10.77
C ALA A 59 7.17 8.79 11.60
N GLN A 60 6.98 8.64 12.92
CA GLN A 60 7.93 8.00 13.83
C GLN A 60 7.96 6.46 13.72
N HIS A 61 6.85 5.83 13.30
CA HIS A 61 6.69 4.38 13.27
C HIS A 61 6.71 3.82 11.84
N TYR A 62 7.78 4.12 11.10
CA TYR A 62 7.92 3.76 9.70
C TYR A 62 8.68 2.44 9.47
N CYS A 63 8.18 1.60 8.56
CA CYS A 63 8.85 0.38 8.12
C CYS A 63 9.42 0.57 6.71
N ILE A 64 10.75 0.49 6.57
CA ILE A 64 11.42 0.67 5.28
C ILE A 64 11.11 -0.49 4.31
N HIS A 65 10.96 -1.71 4.82
CA HIS A 65 10.79 -2.92 3.98
C HIS A 65 9.42 -3.04 3.28
N CYS A 66 8.39 -2.36 3.81
CA CYS A 66 7.01 -2.52 3.35
C CYS A 66 6.45 -1.27 2.64
N ALA A 67 7.31 -0.28 2.42
CA ALA A 67 6.95 1.03 1.90
C ALA A 67 6.61 1.02 0.40
#